data_AF-A0A969ZKH1-F1
#
_entry.id   AF-A0A969ZKH1-F1
#
_cell.length_a   1.000
_cell.length_b   1.000
_cell.length_c   1.000
_cell.angle_alpha   90.00
_cell.angle_beta   90.00
_cell.angle_gamma   90.00
#
_symmetry.space_group_name_H-M   'P 1'
#
loop_
_entity.id
_entity.type
_entity.pdbx_description
1 polymer ?
#
loop_
_entity_poly.entity_id
_entity_poly.type
_entity_poly.pdbx_seq_one_letter_code
_entity_poly.pdbx_strand_id
1 'polypeptide(L)'
;MNLKPGYDLEYQGRYTDVDWECAQVYASEIRMTNSDTMGSLQAISRTSKDPQRAAMFLELVNTDPYLSNLINYGIENKHYTKVSDNVIRPVENNQYGPNMQWMFGNQMLAYLYENENPDKWTEFEEFNSKAIPDENLGFIFNIEPVQTEMAAVANIVNEYFLALTCGAVDPAEKLPEMRAKLKSAGVDKIIEEQQNQYDAWKASK
;
A
#
# COMPACT_ATOMS: atom_id res chain seq x y z
N MET A 1 1.31 9.93 1.26
CA MET A 1 0.47 9.13 0.35
C MET A 1 1.09 9.25 -1.02
N ASN A 2 1.72 8.19 -1.53
CA ASN A 2 2.23 8.20 -2.89
C ASN A 2 1.02 8.01 -3.81
N LEU A 3 0.67 9.05 -4.56
CA LEU A 3 -0.46 9.01 -5.47
C LEU A 3 -0.02 8.33 -6.76
N LYS A 4 -0.80 7.33 -7.18
CA LYS A 4 -0.58 6.63 -8.44
C LYS A 4 -1.03 7.49 -9.63
N PRO A 5 -0.55 7.25 -10.86
CA PRO A 5 -1.01 7.99 -12.04
C PRO A 5 -2.54 7.96 -12.19
N GLY A 6 -3.13 9.08 -12.62
CA GLY A 6 -4.57 9.24 -12.84
C GLY A 6 -5.45 9.23 -11.59
N TYR A 7 -4.87 9.28 -10.38
CA TYR A 7 -5.67 9.25 -9.15
C TYR A 7 -6.46 10.54 -8.93
N ASP A 8 -6.02 11.67 -9.46
CA ASP A 8 -6.79 12.92 -9.47
C ASP A 8 -8.13 12.78 -10.20
N LEU A 9 -8.18 12.10 -11.35
CA LEU A 9 -9.43 11.79 -12.06
C LEU A 9 -10.31 10.82 -11.25
N GLU A 10 -9.72 9.77 -10.68
CA GLU A 10 -10.44 8.84 -9.80
C GLU A 10 -11.00 9.53 -8.55
N TYR A 11 -10.25 10.49 -8.00
CA TYR A 11 -10.62 11.25 -6.81
C TYR A 11 -11.67 12.32 -7.13
N GLN A 12 -11.56 13.01 -8.27
CA GLN A 12 -12.56 13.95 -8.78
C GLN A 12 -13.92 13.26 -8.92
N GLY A 13 -13.95 12.01 -9.39
CA GLY A 13 -15.18 11.22 -9.50
C GLY A 13 -15.93 10.99 -8.17
N ARG A 14 -15.28 11.24 -7.01
CA ARG A 14 -15.93 11.15 -5.68
C ARG A 14 -16.66 12.43 -5.27
N TYR A 15 -16.36 13.55 -5.94
CA TYR A 15 -16.90 14.87 -5.62
C TYR A 15 -17.48 15.47 -6.90
N THR A 16 -18.67 14.99 -7.30
CA THR A 16 -19.35 15.47 -8.52
C THR A 16 -20.06 16.81 -8.34
N ASP A 17 -20.25 17.25 -7.09
CA ASP A 17 -21.05 18.41 -6.74
C ASP A 17 -20.20 19.66 -6.41
N VAL A 18 -18.93 19.65 -6.81
CA VAL A 18 -17.97 20.73 -6.52
C VAL A 18 -17.45 21.36 -7.80
N ASP A 19 -17.23 22.68 -7.76
CA ASP A 19 -16.76 23.49 -8.90
C ASP A 19 -15.24 23.68 -8.91
N TRP A 20 -14.51 22.66 -8.45
CA TRP A 20 -13.04 22.65 -8.47
C TRP A 20 -12.51 21.37 -9.08
N GLU A 21 -11.37 21.50 -9.76
CA GLU A 21 -10.66 20.40 -10.40
C GLU A 21 -9.53 19.89 -9.51
N CYS A 22 -9.40 18.56 -9.42
CA CYS A 22 -8.25 17.91 -8.83
C CYS A 22 -7.06 17.96 -9.78
N ALA A 23 -5.88 18.29 -9.26
CA ALA A 23 -4.62 18.11 -9.95
C ALA A 23 -3.64 17.35 -9.06
N GLN A 24 -2.96 16.35 -9.64
CA GLN A 24 -1.88 15.64 -8.96
C GLN A 24 -0.52 16.31 -9.22
N VAL A 25 0.23 16.58 -8.14
CA VAL A 25 1.59 17.15 -8.21
C VAL A 25 2.54 16.29 -7.40
N TYR A 26 3.67 15.91 -8.01
CA TYR A 26 4.72 15.15 -7.32
C TYR A 26 5.53 16.06 -6.40
N ALA A 27 5.57 15.72 -5.11
CA ALA A 27 6.36 16.43 -4.11
C ALA A 27 7.81 15.88 -3.97
N SER A 28 8.07 14.70 -4.54
CA SER A 28 9.37 14.01 -4.51
C SER A 28 9.53 13.17 -5.78
N GLU A 29 10.74 12.63 -5.98
CA GLU A 29 10.97 11.55 -6.95
C GLU A 29 10.11 10.32 -6.64
N ILE A 30 9.91 9.48 -7.66
CA ILE A 30 9.20 8.20 -7.52
C ILE A 30 10.13 7.23 -6.79
N ARG A 31 9.74 6.81 -5.59
CA ARG A 31 10.51 5.90 -4.74
C ARG A 31 9.78 4.58 -4.56
N MET A 32 10.55 3.50 -4.46
CA MET A 32 10.05 2.17 -4.14
C MET A 32 10.56 1.77 -2.76
N THR A 33 9.63 1.66 -1.81
CA THR A 33 9.91 1.28 -0.43
C THR A 33 9.46 -0.15 -0.13
N ASN A 34 9.87 -0.70 1.02
CA ASN A 34 9.36 -1.99 1.49
C ASN A 34 7.82 -1.99 1.60
N SER A 35 7.23 -0.87 2.02
CA SER A 35 5.77 -0.77 2.18
C SER A 35 5.04 -0.91 0.84
N ASP A 36 5.59 -0.33 -0.23
CA ASP A 36 5.02 -0.41 -1.58
C ASP A 36 5.05 -1.84 -2.13
N THR A 37 6.09 -2.61 -1.80
CA THR A 37 6.24 -4.01 -2.24
C THR A 37 5.48 -5.03 -1.40
N MET A 38 4.97 -4.64 -0.22
CA MET A 38 4.33 -5.54 0.75
C MET A 38 2.83 -5.26 0.96
N GLY A 39 2.25 -4.29 0.24
CA GLY A 39 0.92 -3.76 0.52
C GLY A 39 -0.25 -4.76 0.37
N SER A 40 -0.10 -5.80 -0.44
CA SER A 40 -1.15 -6.80 -0.70
C SER A 40 -0.60 -8.23 -0.85
N LEU A 41 0.27 -8.64 0.06
CA LEU A 41 0.84 -9.99 0.07
C LEU A 41 -0.23 -11.07 0.29
N GLN A 42 -0.21 -12.09 -0.55
CA GLN A 42 -1.01 -13.31 -0.39
C GLN A 42 -0.11 -14.43 0.12
N ALA A 43 -0.57 -15.16 1.13
CA ALA A 43 0.18 -16.23 1.76
C ALA A 43 -0.61 -17.54 1.79
N ILE A 44 0.09 -18.65 1.62
CA ILE A 44 -0.48 -20.00 1.77
C ILE A 44 -0.15 -20.48 3.17
N SER A 45 -1.19 -20.85 3.94
CA SER A 45 -0.99 -21.39 5.28
C SER A 45 -0.10 -22.63 5.24
N ARG A 46 0.85 -22.72 6.18
CA ARG A 46 1.67 -23.91 6.41
C ARG A 46 0.84 -25.16 6.69
N THR A 47 -0.40 -25.00 7.17
CA THR A 47 -1.34 -26.10 7.45
C THR A 47 -2.31 -26.41 6.31
N SER A 48 -2.14 -25.79 5.14
CA SER A 48 -2.97 -26.09 3.96
C SER A 48 -2.87 -27.57 3.62
N LYS A 49 -4.02 -28.20 3.37
CA LYS A 49 -4.09 -29.59 2.92
C LYS A 49 -3.68 -29.77 1.47
N ASP A 50 -3.67 -28.68 0.69
CA ASP A 50 -3.29 -28.66 -0.72
C ASP A 50 -2.63 -27.32 -1.09
N PRO A 51 -1.36 -27.10 -0.69
CA PRO A 51 -0.66 -25.86 -0.99
C PRO A 51 -0.36 -25.69 -2.49
N GLN A 52 -0.25 -26.77 -3.24
CA GLN A 52 0.02 -26.72 -4.68
C GLN A 52 -1.18 -26.15 -5.43
N ARG A 53 -2.41 -26.63 -5.14
CA ARG A 53 -3.60 -26.05 -5.77
C ARG A 53 -3.89 -24.63 -5.32
N ALA A 54 -3.60 -24.29 -4.07
CA ALA A 54 -3.68 -22.91 -3.62
C ALA A 54 -2.73 -22.01 -4.46
N ALA A 55 -1.48 -22.43 -4.68
CA ALA A 55 -0.54 -21.70 -5.52
C ALA A 55 -1.03 -21.56 -6.98
N MET A 56 -1.54 -22.63 -7.57
CA MET A 56 -2.13 -22.58 -8.93
C MET A 56 -3.31 -21.60 -9.01
N PHE A 57 -4.15 -21.54 -7.97
CA PHE A 57 -5.24 -20.57 -7.94
C PHE A 57 -4.72 -19.13 -7.84
N LEU A 58 -3.73 -18.86 -6.98
CA LEU A 58 -3.12 -17.54 -6.88
C LEU A 58 -2.43 -17.12 -8.19
N GLU A 59 -1.80 -18.06 -8.91
CA GLU A 59 -1.27 -17.81 -10.25
C GLU A 59 -2.40 -17.36 -11.19
N LEU A 60 -3.50 -18.11 -11.28
CA LEU A 60 -4.65 -17.75 -12.13
C LEU A 60 -5.22 -16.37 -11.78
N VAL A 61 -5.34 -16.03 -10.49
CA VAL A 61 -5.82 -14.71 -10.08
C VAL A 61 -4.92 -13.58 -10.58
N ASN A 62 -3.62 -13.85 -10.77
CA ASN A 62 -2.64 -12.87 -11.23
C ASN A 62 -2.35 -12.90 -12.74
N THR A 63 -2.81 -13.93 -13.47
CA THR A 63 -2.50 -14.12 -14.89
C THR A 63 -3.72 -14.27 -15.81
N ASP A 64 -4.88 -14.67 -15.28
CA ASP A 64 -6.11 -14.87 -16.06
C ASP A 64 -7.04 -13.65 -15.94
N PRO A 65 -7.24 -12.87 -17.03
CA PRO A 65 -8.08 -11.67 -16.97
C PRO A 65 -9.53 -11.97 -16.62
N TYR A 66 -10.07 -13.12 -17.04
CA TYR A 66 -11.46 -13.47 -16.74
C TYR A 66 -11.67 -13.68 -15.23
N LEU A 67 -10.83 -14.49 -14.60
CA LEU A 67 -10.89 -14.74 -13.16
C LEU A 67 -10.60 -13.48 -12.35
N SER A 68 -9.59 -12.70 -12.74
CA SER A 68 -9.29 -11.43 -12.08
C SER A 68 -10.49 -10.49 -12.10
N ASN A 69 -11.12 -10.29 -13.27
CA ASN A 69 -12.29 -9.42 -13.39
C ASN A 69 -13.55 -9.99 -12.75
N LEU A 70 -13.69 -11.32 -12.68
CA LEU A 70 -14.77 -11.96 -11.94
C LEU A 70 -14.69 -11.63 -10.45
N ILE A 71 -13.49 -11.63 -9.86
CA ILE A 71 -13.28 -11.27 -8.44
C ILE A 71 -13.45 -9.76 -8.23
N ASN A 72 -12.92 -8.94 -9.14
CA ASN A 72 -12.94 -7.48 -8.99
C ASN A 72 -14.32 -6.86 -9.21
N TYR A 73 -15.06 -7.34 -10.21
CA TYR A 73 -16.28 -6.69 -10.71
C TYR A 73 -17.50 -7.62 -10.74
N GLY A 74 -17.30 -8.93 -10.57
CA GLY A 74 -18.38 -9.91 -10.56
C GLY A 74 -18.71 -10.45 -11.96
N ILE A 75 -19.95 -10.86 -12.12
CA ILE A 75 -20.52 -11.44 -13.35
C ILE A 75 -21.08 -10.34 -14.25
N GLU A 76 -20.71 -10.36 -15.54
CA GLU A 76 -21.25 -9.49 -16.60
C GLU A 76 -22.78 -9.65 -16.74
N ASN A 77 -23.48 -8.56 -17.05
CA ASN A 77 -24.95 -8.42 -17.09
C ASN A 77 -25.68 -8.62 -15.75
N LYS A 78 -24.95 -8.92 -14.67
CA LYS A 78 -25.50 -8.97 -13.30
C LYS A 78 -24.94 -7.84 -12.42
N HIS A 79 -23.63 -7.60 -12.51
CA HIS A 79 -22.93 -6.62 -11.66
C HIS A 79 -22.33 -5.48 -12.48
N TYR A 80 -21.90 -5.74 -13.72
CA TYR A 80 -21.44 -4.74 -14.68
C TYR A 80 -21.89 -5.10 -16.10
N THR A 81 -21.83 -4.14 -17.03
CA THR A 81 -21.91 -4.35 -18.48
C THR A 81 -20.65 -3.83 -19.16
N LYS A 82 -20.25 -4.45 -20.27
CA LYS A 82 -19.16 -3.93 -21.10
C LYS A 82 -19.63 -2.77 -21.97
N VAL A 83 -18.86 -1.69 -21.95
CA VAL A 83 -18.97 -0.55 -22.87
C VAL A 83 -18.04 -0.76 -24.07
N SER A 84 -16.90 -1.42 -23.83
CA SER A 84 -15.98 -1.94 -24.83
C SER A 84 -15.26 -3.17 -24.27
N ASP A 85 -14.26 -3.70 -24.97
CA ASP A 85 -13.52 -4.90 -24.54
C ASP A 85 -12.92 -4.77 -23.13
N ASN A 86 -12.41 -3.58 -22.78
CA ASN A 86 -11.71 -3.30 -21.51
C ASN A 86 -12.39 -2.22 -20.64
N VAL A 87 -13.52 -1.66 -21.06
CA VAL A 87 -14.23 -0.61 -20.31
C VAL A 87 -15.60 -1.13 -19.87
N ILE A 88 -15.93 -0.93 -18.60
CA ILE A 88 -17.15 -1.41 -17.97
C ILE A 88 -17.97 -0.28 -17.33
N ARG A 89 -19.26 -0.55 -17.17
CA ARG A 89 -20.19 0.27 -16.38
C ARG A 89 -20.87 -0.62 -15.33
N PRO A 90 -20.97 -0.20 -14.06
CA PRO A 90 -21.71 -0.95 -13.06
C PRO A 90 -23.21 -0.99 -13.41
N VAL A 91 -23.87 -2.12 -13.12
CA VAL A 91 -25.33 -2.21 -13.20
C VAL A 91 -25.95 -1.42 -12.04
N GLU A 92 -27.12 -0.82 -12.27
CA GLU A 92 -27.86 -0.11 -11.23
C GLU A 92 -28.19 -1.03 -10.05
N ASN A 93 -28.08 -0.53 -8.80
CA ASN A 93 -28.29 -1.31 -7.58
C ASN A 93 -27.37 -2.54 -7.43
N ASN A 94 -26.18 -2.53 -8.07
CA ASN A 94 -25.19 -3.59 -7.92
C ASN A 94 -24.74 -3.72 -6.44
N GLN A 95 -24.87 -4.92 -5.88
CA GLN A 95 -24.44 -5.26 -4.51
C GLN A 95 -23.03 -5.89 -4.44
N TYR A 96 -22.40 -6.14 -5.59
CA TYR A 96 -21.06 -6.68 -5.69
C TYR A 96 -20.08 -5.62 -6.17
N GLY A 97 -19.53 -4.87 -5.23
CA GLY A 97 -18.54 -3.82 -5.49
C GLY A 97 -17.53 -3.80 -4.35
N PRO A 98 -16.56 -4.72 -4.33
CA PRO A 98 -15.61 -4.79 -3.22
C PRO A 98 -14.75 -3.53 -3.12
N ASN A 99 -14.53 -2.79 -4.22
CA ASN A 99 -13.69 -1.58 -4.26
C ASN A 99 -12.31 -1.76 -3.61
N MET A 100 -11.78 -2.99 -3.72
CA MET A 100 -10.52 -3.46 -3.11
C MET A 100 -9.63 -4.13 -4.15
N GLN A 101 -9.67 -3.67 -5.40
CA GLN A 101 -8.96 -4.29 -6.51
C GLN A 101 -7.45 -4.42 -6.25
N TRP A 102 -6.89 -3.49 -5.45
CA TRP A 102 -5.49 -3.48 -5.01
C TRP A 102 -5.10 -4.68 -4.13
N MET A 103 -6.06 -5.41 -3.56
CA MET A 103 -5.81 -6.56 -2.68
C MET A 103 -5.81 -7.91 -3.39
N PHE A 104 -6.48 -8.02 -4.55
CA PHE A 104 -6.84 -9.33 -5.09
C PHE A 104 -5.77 -9.93 -6.01
N GLY A 105 -4.93 -9.12 -6.64
CA GLY A 105 -3.84 -9.61 -7.49
C GLY A 105 -3.33 -8.55 -8.45
N ASN A 106 -2.85 -8.98 -9.61
CA ASN A 106 -2.34 -8.11 -10.66
C ASN A 106 -3.42 -7.14 -11.17
N GLN A 107 -3.28 -5.87 -10.80
CA GLN A 107 -4.22 -4.82 -11.17
C GLN A 107 -4.23 -4.53 -12.67
N MET A 108 -3.14 -4.80 -13.39
CA MET A 108 -3.02 -4.50 -14.82
C MET A 108 -3.95 -5.37 -15.68
N LEU A 109 -4.57 -6.40 -15.09
CA LEU A 109 -5.60 -7.22 -15.75
C LEU A 109 -7.02 -6.68 -15.58
N ALA A 110 -7.22 -5.70 -14.69
CA ALA A 110 -8.55 -5.21 -14.36
C ALA A 110 -9.11 -4.30 -15.47
N TYR A 111 -10.40 -4.45 -15.77
CA TYR A 111 -11.14 -3.50 -16.59
C TYR A 111 -11.10 -2.08 -15.99
N LEU A 112 -11.36 -1.11 -16.85
CA LEU A 112 -11.50 0.30 -16.50
C LEU A 112 -12.98 0.69 -16.40
N TYR A 113 -13.31 1.61 -15.50
CA TYR A 113 -14.55 2.36 -15.54
C TYR A 113 -14.46 3.50 -16.55
N GLU A 114 -15.61 3.98 -17.04
CA GLU A 114 -15.69 5.04 -18.06
C GLU A 114 -15.07 6.38 -17.64
N ASN A 115 -14.99 6.64 -16.34
CA ASN A 115 -14.41 7.86 -15.79
C ASN A 115 -12.91 7.73 -15.50
N GLU A 116 -12.30 6.58 -15.77
CA GLU A 116 -10.87 6.36 -15.58
C GLU A 116 -10.10 6.70 -16.86
N ASN A 117 -8.82 7.04 -16.69
CA ASN A 117 -7.92 7.27 -17.82
C ASN A 117 -7.81 5.98 -18.67
N PRO A 118 -8.11 6.01 -19.99
CA PRO A 118 -7.99 4.84 -20.86
C PRO A 118 -6.56 4.28 -20.93
N ASP A 119 -5.55 5.12 -20.70
CA ASP A 119 -4.13 4.74 -20.72
C ASP A 119 -3.59 4.38 -19.31
N LYS A 120 -4.47 4.26 -18.31
CA LYS A 120 -4.12 4.06 -16.89
C LYS A 120 -3.06 2.98 -16.67
N TRP A 121 -3.22 1.80 -17.28
CA TRP A 121 -2.28 0.69 -17.06
C TRP A 121 -0.93 0.92 -17.73
N THR A 122 -0.91 1.53 -18.92
CA THR A 122 0.33 1.97 -19.58
C THR A 122 1.08 2.99 -18.73
N GLU A 123 0.37 4.00 -18.22
CA GLU A 123 0.96 5.01 -17.32
C GLU A 123 1.45 4.38 -16.01
N PHE A 124 0.76 3.35 -15.51
CA PHE A 124 1.17 2.60 -14.32
C PHE A 124 2.48 1.87 -14.54
N GLU A 125 2.63 1.17 -15.67
CA GLU A 125 3.86 0.47 -16.03
C GLU A 125 5.02 1.46 -16.18
N GLU A 126 4.80 2.58 -16.86
CA GLU A 126 5.80 3.64 -16.97
C GLU A 126 6.20 4.22 -15.61
N PHE A 127 5.22 4.52 -14.76
CA PHE A 127 5.45 5.04 -13.41
C PHE A 127 6.27 4.05 -12.57
N ASN A 128 5.88 2.78 -12.56
CA ASN A 128 6.59 1.73 -11.84
C ASN A 128 8.02 1.54 -12.37
N SER A 129 8.24 1.66 -13.68
CA SER A 129 9.57 1.54 -14.29
C SER A 129 10.53 2.67 -13.92
N LYS A 130 9.97 3.85 -13.58
CA LYS A 130 10.72 5.04 -13.15
C LYS A 130 11.02 5.04 -11.64
N ALA A 131 10.47 4.09 -10.89
CA ALA A 131 10.62 4.05 -9.43
C ALA A 131 12.06 3.69 -9.04
N ILE A 132 12.64 4.53 -8.18
CA ILE A 132 13.99 4.33 -7.65
C ILE A 132 13.88 3.48 -6.38
N PRO A 133 14.50 2.27 -6.34
CA PRO A 133 14.57 1.46 -5.12
C PRO A 133 15.26 2.23 -3.98
N ASP A 134 14.65 2.21 -2.79
CA ASP A 134 15.33 2.71 -1.60
C ASP A 134 16.55 1.84 -1.25
N GLU A 135 17.58 2.44 -0.64
CA GLU A 135 18.80 1.71 -0.25
C GLU A 135 18.53 0.54 0.70
N ASN A 136 17.44 0.62 1.46
CA ASN A 136 17.00 -0.41 2.40
C ASN A 136 15.87 -1.29 1.86
N LEU A 137 15.59 -1.26 0.55
CA LEU A 137 14.58 -2.14 -0.05
C LEU A 137 14.99 -3.60 0.12
N GLY A 138 14.13 -4.38 0.78
CA GLY A 138 14.35 -5.77 1.17
C GLY A 138 14.98 -5.96 2.56
N PHE A 139 15.32 -4.88 3.27
CA PHE A 139 15.73 -4.96 4.68
C PHE A 139 14.52 -4.96 5.61
N ILE A 140 14.37 -6.01 6.40
CA ILE A 140 13.32 -6.14 7.41
C ILE A 140 14.00 -6.30 8.78
N PHE A 141 13.71 -5.36 9.68
CA PHE A 141 14.29 -5.35 11.02
C PHE A 141 13.72 -6.51 11.87
N ASN A 142 14.59 -7.36 12.41
CA ASN A 142 14.23 -8.35 13.40
C ASN A 142 14.19 -7.70 14.79
N ILE A 143 12.99 -7.56 15.34
CA ILE A 143 12.77 -6.94 16.65
C ILE A 143 13.05 -7.90 17.82
N GLU A 144 13.18 -9.21 17.59
CA GLU A 144 13.33 -10.21 18.67
C GLU A 144 14.44 -9.86 19.69
N PRO A 145 15.64 -9.40 19.28
CA PRO A 145 16.71 -9.07 20.22
C PRO A 145 16.41 -7.88 21.15
N VAL A 146 15.49 -7.00 20.74
CA VAL A 146 15.15 -5.74 21.44
C VAL A 146 13.65 -5.63 21.72
N GLN A 147 12.96 -6.77 21.83
CA GLN A 147 11.49 -6.81 21.92
C GLN A 147 10.95 -6.04 23.13
N THR A 148 11.66 -6.08 24.26
CA THR A 148 11.28 -5.37 25.49
C THR A 148 11.38 -3.85 25.31
N GLU A 149 12.50 -3.36 24.76
CA GLU A 149 12.72 -1.96 24.44
C GLU A 149 11.69 -1.45 23.41
N MET A 150 11.40 -2.24 22.38
CA MET A 150 10.37 -1.93 21.38
C MET A 150 8.99 -1.69 22.02
N ALA A 151 8.58 -2.55 22.95
CA ALA A 151 7.31 -2.39 23.65
C ALA A 151 7.29 -1.13 24.55
N ALA A 152 8.39 -0.85 25.25
CA ALA A 152 8.51 0.35 26.08
C ALA A 152 8.47 1.65 25.24
N VAL A 153 9.19 1.68 24.12
CA VAL A 153 9.21 2.79 23.18
C VAL A 153 7.85 3.02 22.53
N ALA A 154 7.14 1.95 22.11
CA ALA A 154 5.83 2.07 21.48
C ALA A 154 4.80 2.76 22.38
N ASN A 155 4.80 2.48 23.68
CA ASN A 155 3.91 3.13 24.64
C ASN A 155 4.17 4.64 24.74
N ILE A 156 5.45 5.04 24.72
CA ILE A 156 5.83 6.46 24.74
C ILE A 156 5.42 7.13 23.43
N VAL A 157 5.66 6.50 22.28
CA VAL A 157 5.22 7.07 20.99
C VAL A 157 3.70 7.29 20.98
N ASN A 158 2.92 6.32 21.44
CA ASN A 158 1.46 6.44 21.51
C ASN A 158 0.99 7.57 22.45
N GLU A 159 1.69 7.84 23.55
CA GLU A 159 1.39 8.93 24.49
C GLU A 159 1.55 10.31 23.83
N TYR A 160 2.56 10.50 22.98
CA TYR A 160 2.95 11.82 22.48
C TYR A 160 2.59 12.10 21.02
N PHE A 161 2.56 11.08 20.17
CA PHE A 161 2.54 11.24 18.70
C PHE A 161 1.35 12.06 18.22
N LEU A 162 0.13 11.73 18.66
CA LEU A 162 -1.07 12.42 18.19
C LEU A 162 -1.04 13.90 18.59
N ALA A 163 -0.76 14.21 19.86
CA ALA A 163 -0.73 15.59 20.35
C ALA A 163 0.32 16.46 19.63
N LEU A 164 1.51 15.90 19.39
CA LEU A 164 2.59 16.58 18.66
C LEU A 164 2.26 16.78 17.17
N THR A 165 1.61 15.82 16.52
CA THR A 165 1.35 15.87 15.07
C THR A 165 0.09 16.64 14.69
N CYS A 166 -0.89 16.76 15.60
CA CYS A 166 -2.09 17.56 15.37
C CYS A 166 -1.97 19.01 15.86
N GLY A 167 -0.83 19.40 16.43
CA GLY A 167 -0.60 20.76 16.93
C GLY A 167 -1.32 21.08 18.24
N ALA A 168 -1.70 20.06 19.03
CA ALA A 168 -2.41 20.25 20.29
C ALA A 168 -1.50 20.68 21.46
N VAL A 169 -0.18 20.56 21.31
CA VAL A 169 0.82 20.91 22.33
C VAL A 169 2.00 21.66 21.72
N ASP A 170 2.74 22.41 22.54
CA ASP A 170 3.96 23.07 22.10
C ASP A 170 5.08 22.03 21.88
N PRO A 171 5.58 21.86 20.63
CA PRO A 171 6.67 20.93 20.35
C PRO A 171 7.98 21.34 21.04
N ALA A 172 8.21 22.63 21.34
CA ALA A 172 9.40 23.09 22.04
C ALA A 172 9.49 22.52 23.47
N GLU A 173 8.36 22.21 24.10
CA GLU A 173 8.28 21.62 25.43
C GLU A 173 8.13 20.09 25.39
N LYS A 174 7.18 19.59 24.60
CA LYS A 174 6.80 18.18 24.62
C LYS A 174 7.73 17.26 23.83
N LEU A 175 8.41 17.77 22.81
CA LEU A 175 9.34 16.94 22.04
C LEU A 175 10.63 16.62 22.83
N PRO A 176 11.28 17.55 23.56
CA PRO A 176 12.37 17.21 24.46
C PRO A 176 11.97 16.19 25.54
N GLU A 177 10.78 16.34 26.13
CA GLU A 177 10.24 15.42 27.14
C GLU A 177 10.10 13.99 26.59
N MET A 178 9.47 13.85 25.41
CA MET A 178 9.34 12.57 24.70
C MET A 178 10.72 11.95 24.43
N ARG A 179 11.69 12.73 23.91
CA ARG A 179 13.05 12.22 23.63
C ARG A 179 13.75 11.70 24.88
N ALA A 180 13.61 12.37 26.02
CA ALA A 180 14.19 11.92 27.29
C ALA A 180 13.57 10.60 27.77
N LYS A 181 12.24 10.46 27.63
CA LYS A 181 11.53 9.19 27.90
C LYS A 181 11.99 8.08 26.97
N LEU A 182 12.10 8.34 25.67
CA LEU A 182 12.56 7.36 24.67
C LEU A 182 13.97 6.85 24.98
N LYS A 183 14.89 7.75 25.33
CA LYS A 183 16.25 7.38 25.76
C LYS A 183 16.23 6.49 27.00
N SER A 184 15.47 6.86 28.02
CA SER A 184 15.31 6.06 29.24
C SER A 184 14.70 4.68 28.96
N ALA A 185 13.85 4.57 27.94
CA ALA A 185 13.23 3.31 27.51
C ALA A 185 14.12 2.45 26.60
N GLY A 186 15.34 2.88 26.28
CA GLY A 186 16.30 2.09 25.51
C GLY A 186 16.21 2.26 24.00
N VAL A 187 15.69 3.37 23.48
CA VAL A 187 15.65 3.63 22.02
C VAL A 187 17.03 3.52 21.36
N ASP A 188 18.09 3.90 22.08
CA ASP A 188 19.46 3.84 21.56
C ASP A 188 19.90 2.38 21.27
N LYS A 189 19.44 1.40 22.07
CA LYS A 189 19.69 -0.03 21.81
C LYS A 189 18.97 -0.53 20.55
N ILE A 190 17.74 -0.06 20.32
CA ILE A 190 16.97 -0.38 19.12
C ILE A 190 17.71 0.15 17.89
N ILE A 191 18.19 1.40 17.94
CA ILE A 191 18.93 2.03 16.85
C ILE A 191 20.23 1.27 16.56
N GLU A 192 21.00 0.93 17.61
CA GLU A 192 22.25 0.16 17.46
C GLU A 192 22.00 -1.21 16.84
N GLU A 193 21.00 -1.95 17.32
CA GLU A 193 20.65 -3.27 16.78
C GLU A 193 20.14 -3.18 15.33
N GLN A 194 19.31 -2.19 15.01
CA GLN A 194 18.85 -1.96 13.65
C GLN A 194 20.01 -1.65 12.70
N GLN A 195 20.98 -0.84 13.14
CA GLN A 195 22.18 -0.53 12.36
C GLN A 195 23.03 -1.77 12.13
N ASN A 196 23.27 -2.58 13.17
CA ASN A 196 24.02 -3.83 13.06
C ASN A 196 23.37 -4.80 12.05
N GLN A 197 22.05 -4.97 12.13
CA GLN A 197 21.31 -5.82 11.18
C GLN A 197 21.34 -5.25 9.76
N TYR A 198 21.22 -3.93 9.60
CA TYR A 198 21.28 -3.29 8.29
C TYR A 198 22.67 -3.45 7.65
N ASP A 199 23.74 -3.24 8.40
CA ASP A 199 25.11 -3.40 7.90
C ASP A 199 25.40 -4.85 7.50
N ALA A 200 24.96 -5.82 8.31
CA ALA A 200 25.07 -7.23 7.97
C ALA A 200 24.28 -7.60 6.70
N TRP A 201 23.04 -7.09 6.58
CA TRP A 201 22.21 -7.28 5.40
C TRP A 201 22.84 -6.66 4.15
N LYS A 202 23.32 -5.42 4.24
CA LYS A 202 23.94 -4.69 3.12
C LYS A 202 25.22 -5.37 2.64
N ALA A 203 26.02 -5.94 3.55
CA ALA A 203 27.22 -6.71 3.18
C ALA A 203 26.91 -8.06 2.49
N SER A 204 25.68 -8.55 2.59
CA SER A 204 25.24 -9.82 1.98
C SER A 204 24.62 -9.69 0.58
N LYS A 205 24.57 -8.47 0.04
CA LYS A 205 23.91 -8.12 -1.23
C LYS A 205 24.89 -7.93 -2.39
#